data_AF-A0A345ZMC5-F1
#
_entry.id   AF-A0A345ZMC5-F1
#
_cell.length_a   1.000
_cell.length_b   1.000
_cell.length_c   1.000
_cell.angle_alpha   90.00
_cell.angle_beta   90.00
_cell.angle_gamma   90.00
#
_symmetry.space_group_name_H-M   'P 1'
#
loop_
_entity.id
_entity.type
_entity.pdbx_description
1 polymer ?
#
loop_
_entity_poly.entity_id
_entity_poly.type
_entity_poly.pdbx_seq_one_letter_code
_entity_poly.pdbx_strand_id
1 'polypeptide(L)'
;MRTATIVFVLALSAGTARADTTLCTFSSPHHDIEFAGDAAVSAVYVQRKDGPHSLPAGSYRLLRFEAHEARIDFVFENPGDARLPASFTLKGAGREVWIVQGHERERGELHCGP
;
A
#
# COMPACT_ATOMS: atom_id res chain seq x y z
N MET A 1 17.89 59.56 18.28
CA MET A 1 17.75 58.09 18.21
C MET A 1 16.44 57.78 17.51
N ARG A 2 16.47 57.15 16.33
CA ARG A 2 15.28 56.77 15.54
C ARG A 2 15.26 55.25 15.44
N THR A 3 14.25 54.63 16.05
CA THR A 3 14.06 53.17 16.04
C THR A 3 13.16 52.84 14.84
N ALA A 4 13.67 52.08 13.88
CA ALA A 4 12.92 51.59 12.73
C ALA A 4 12.38 50.19 13.04
N THR A 5 11.06 50.02 13.00
CA THR A 5 10.40 48.72 13.16
C THR A 5 10.29 48.06 11.77
N ILE A 6 10.99 46.95 11.58
CA ILE A 6 10.90 46.12 10.38
C ILE A 6 9.74 45.14 10.58
N VAL A 7 8.71 45.24 9.75
CA VAL A 7 7.60 44.29 9.70
C VAL A 7 7.96 43.20 8.67
N PHE A 8 8.24 41.99 9.15
CA PHE A 8 8.45 40.82 8.31
C PHE A 8 7.09 40.19 8.00
N VAL A 9 6.62 40.32 6.77
CA VAL A 9 5.42 39.63 6.28
C VAL A 9 5.83 38.21 5.88
N LEU A 10 5.53 37.22 6.73
CA LEU A 10 5.63 35.82 6.35
C LEU A 10 4.50 35.48 5.37
N ALA A 11 4.82 35.40 4.09
CA ALA A 11 3.95 34.79 3.10
C ALA A 11 4.00 33.26 3.28
N LEU A 12 3.01 32.69 3.98
CA LEU A 12 2.78 31.25 3.98
C LEU A 12 2.22 30.85 2.62
N SER A 13 3.08 30.41 1.71
CA SER A 13 2.66 29.60 0.57
C SER A 13 2.22 28.24 1.10
N ALA A 14 0.91 28.12 1.39
CA ALA A 14 0.26 26.85 1.65
C ALA A 14 0.28 26.03 0.35
N GLY A 15 1.39 25.34 0.10
CA GLY A 15 1.41 24.27 -0.88
C GLY A 15 0.43 23.21 -0.41
N THR A 16 -0.71 23.09 -1.10
CA THR A 16 -1.63 21.97 -0.91
C THR A 16 -0.89 20.70 -1.30
N ALA A 17 -0.29 20.01 -0.34
CA ALA A 17 0.02 18.60 -0.51
C ALA A 17 -1.33 17.89 -0.69
N ARG A 18 -1.71 17.59 -1.93
CA ARG A 18 -2.78 16.63 -2.15
C ARG A 18 -2.27 15.31 -1.58
N ALA A 19 -2.89 14.85 -0.50
CA ALA A 19 -2.74 13.48 -0.06
C ALA A 19 -3.54 12.59 -1.03
N ASP A 20 -3.09 12.52 -2.28
CA ASP A 20 -3.66 11.60 -3.27
C ASP A 20 -3.23 10.21 -2.82
N THR A 21 -4.18 9.46 -2.24
CA THR A 21 -3.94 8.07 -1.86
C THR A 21 -3.99 7.25 -3.14
N THR A 22 -2.85 6.74 -3.59
CA THR A 22 -2.86 5.82 -4.74
C THR A 22 -3.48 4.50 -4.32
N LEU A 23 -4.38 3.99 -5.17
CA LEU A 23 -4.96 2.67 -4.99
C LEU A 23 -4.21 1.70 -5.91
N CYS A 24 -3.66 0.64 -5.34
CA CYS A 24 -3.13 -0.48 -6.10
C CYS A 24 -3.89 -1.75 -5.78
N THR A 25 -4.11 -2.58 -6.79
CA THR A 25 -4.79 -3.86 -6.68
C THR A 25 -3.92 -4.95 -7.28
N PHE A 26 -3.59 -5.96 -6.49
CA PHE A 26 -3.04 -7.20 -6.97
C PHE A 26 -4.19 -8.17 -7.24
N SER A 27 -4.25 -8.72 -8.45
CA SER A 27 -5.25 -9.71 -8.81
C SER A 27 -4.60 -10.94 -9.46
N SER A 28 -5.05 -12.10 -9.03
CA SER A 28 -4.72 -13.41 -9.57
C SER A 28 -5.97 -14.30 -9.55
N PRO A 29 -5.96 -15.51 -10.16
CA PRO A 29 -7.14 -16.38 -10.18
C PRO A 29 -7.79 -16.63 -8.82
N HIS A 30 -7.01 -16.67 -7.73
CA HIS A 30 -7.52 -16.99 -6.39
C HIS A 30 -7.38 -15.85 -5.37
N HIS A 31 -6.70 -14.76 -5.71
CA HIS A 31 -6.40 -13.69 -4.77
C HIS A 31 -6.72 -12.33 -5.37
N ASP A 32 -7.31 -11.47 -4.55
CA ASP A 32 -7.52 -10.07 -4.88
C ASP A 32 -7.22 -9.24 -3.63
N ILE A 33 -6.21 -8.38 -3.73
CA ILE A 33 -5.61 -7.67 -2.61
C ILE A 33 -5.44 -6.19 -2.99
N GLU A 34 -6.01 -5.33 -2.16
CA GLU A 34 -5.97 -3.88 -2.34
C GLU A 34 -4.97 -3.25 -1.37
N PHE A 35 -4.19 -2.30 -1.87
CA PHE A 35 -3.21 -1.50 -1.16
C PHE A 35 -3.59 -0.03 -1.33
N ALA A 36 -3.84 0.66 -0.22
CA ALA A 36 -4.13 2.09 -0.23
C ALA A 36 -2.90 2.85 0.28
N GLY A 37 -2.23 3.62 -0.58
CA GLY A 37 -1.06 4.41 -0.22
C GLY A 37 -0.23 4.85 -1.43
N ASP A 38 0.56 5.91 -1.25
CA ASP A 38 1.49 6.43 -2.27
C ASP A 38 2.94 6.04 -1.90
N ALA A 39 3.62 6.82 -1.06
CA ALA A 39 4.96 6.50 -0.56
C ALA A 39 4.99 5.42 0.55
N ALA A 40 3.83 5.13 1.15
CA ALA A 40 3.65 4.11 2.18
C ALA A 40 2.23 3.56 2.12
N VAL A 41 2.07 2.26 2.38
CA VAL A 41 0.75 1.62 2.44
C VAL A 41 0.11 1.91 3.79
N SER A 42 -1.00 2.64 3.76
CA SER A 42 -1.79 3.03 4.93
C SER A 42 -2.78 1.93 5.36
N ALA A 43 -3.27 1.15 4.39
CA ALA A 43 -4.17 0.03 4.64
C ALA A 43 -4.01 -1.04 3.56
N VAL A 44 -4.22 -2.31 3.95
CA VAL A 44 -4.28 -3.46 3.05
C VAL A 44 -5.59 -4.18 3.26
N TYR A 45 -6.28 -4.51 2.18
CA TYR A 45 -7.53 -5.27 2.19
C TYR A 45 -7.41 -6.52 1.34
N VAL A 46 -7.95 -7.64 1.83
CA VAL A 46 -8.05 -8.88 1.06
C VAL A 46 -9.52 -9.11 0.75
N GLN A 47 -9.85 -9.29 -0.52
CA GLN A 47 -11.21 -9.56 -0.93
C GLN A 47 -11.60 -11.00 -0.62
N ARG A 48 -12.81 -11.17 -0.09
CA ARG A 48 -13.39 -12.48 0.23
C ARG A 48 -14.86 -12.52 -0.14
N LYS A 49 -15.46 -13.70 -0.02
CA LYS A 49 -16.89 -13.94 -0.29
C LYS A 49 -17.82 -13.07 0.57
N ASP A 50 -17.38 -12.72 1.78
CA ASP A 50 -18.11 -11.88 2.73
C ASP A 50 -17.74 -10.39 2.66
N GLY A 51 -16.97 -9.98 1.65
CA GLY A 51 -16.51 -8.60 1.44
C GLY A 51 -15.02 -8.40 1.69
N PRO A 52 -14.54 -7.13 1.68
CA PRO A 52 -13.15 -6.81 1.96
C PRO A 52 -12.83 -6.93 3.46
N HIS A 53 -11.69 -7.54 3.77
CA HIS A 53 -11.18 -7.63 5.14
C HIS A 53 -9.84 -6.93 5.26
N SER A 54 -9.75 -5.98 6.20
CA SER A 54 -8.49 -5.28 6.48
C SER A 54 -7.50 -6.21 7.17
N LEU A 55 -6.25 -6.19 6.72
CA LEU A 55 -5.17 -6.85 7.45
C LEU A 55 -4.77 -6.00 8.66
N PRO A 56 -4.59 -6.59 9.85
CA PRO A 56 -4.20 -5.85 11.04
C PRO A 56 -2.91 -5.03 10.83
N ALA A 57 -2.89 -3.80 11.32
CA ALA A 57 -1.66 -3.02 11.34
C ALA A 57 -0.56 -3.77 12.12
N GLY A 58 0.65 -3.80 11.58
CA GLY A 58 1.79 -4.51 12.17
C GLY A 58 1.86 -6.01 11.86
N SER A 59 0.83 -6.61 11.24
CA SER A 59 0.90 -7.99 10.74
C SER A 59 1.46 -8.08 9.32
N TYR A 60 1.92 -6.98 8.75
CA TYR A 60 2.52 -6.94 7.43
C TYR A 60 3.69 -5.96 7.36
N ARG A 61 4.57 -6.21 6.40
CA ARG A 61 5.75 -5.40 6.10
C ARG A 61 5.80 -5.12 4.61
N LEU A 62 5.95 -3.84 4.29
CA LEU A 62 6.18 -3.39 2.93
C LEU A 62 7.68 -3.14 2.76
N LEU A 63 8.38 -4.07 2.11
CA LEU A 63 9.82 -3.95 1.89
C LEU A 63 10.12 -3.02 0.71
N ARG A 64 9.23 -3.00 -0.29
CA ARG A 64 9.29 -2.08 -1.42
C ARG A 64 7.90 -1.85 -2.00
N PHE A 65 7.62 -0.60 -2.36
CA PHE A 65 6.39 -0.24 -3.08
C PHE A 65 6.63 1.02 -3.90
N GLU A 66 6.36 0.89 -5.20
CA GLU A 66 6.52 1.97 -6.17
C GLU A 66 5.28 1.92 -7.08
N ALA A 67 4.28 2.72 -6.74
CA ALA A 67 2.99 2.69 -7.42
C ALA A 67 3.11 3.05 -8.90
N HIS A 68 3.99 4.00 -9.26
CA HIS A 68 4.25 4.40 -10.65
C HIS A 68 4.83 3.27 -11.52
N GLU A 69 5.58 2.34 -10.90
CA GLU A 69 6.17 1.17 -11.54
C GLU A 69 5.32 -0.09 -11.39
N ALA A 70 4.19 0.01 -10.68
CA ALA A 70 3.41 -1.12 -10.21
C ALA A 70 4.30 -2.23 -9.61
N ARG A 71 5.27 -1.83 -8.78
CA ARG A 71 6.24 -2.74 -8.16
C ARG A 71 5.96 -2.91 -6.67
N ILE A 72 6.06 -4.15 -6.21
CA ILE A 72 5.82 -4.51 -4.81
C ILE A 72 6.79 -5.59 -4.32
N ASP A 73 7.20 -5.47 -3.06
CA ASP A 73 7.78 -6.51 -2.22
C ASP A 73 7.11 -6.40 -0.83
N PHE A 74 6.19 -7.32 -0.56
CA PHE A 74 5.28 -7.28 0.58
C PHE A 74 5.23 -8.64 1.27
N VAL A 75 5.16 -8.61 2.60
CA VAL A 75 5.05 -9.80 3.44
C VAL A 75 3.91 -9.59 4.43
N PHE A 76 2.95 -10.51 4.44
CA PHE A 76 1.93 -10.62 5.48
C PHE A 76 2.20 -11.85 6.34
N GLU A 77 2.19 -11.65 7.65
CA GLU A 77 2.31 -12.69 8.67
C GLU A 77 0.98 -12.76 9.42
N ASN A 78 0.26 -13.87 9.25
CA ASN A 78 -0.97 -14.09 10.00
C ASN A 78 -0.62 -14.24 11.50
N PRO A 79 -1.18 -13.41 12.40
CA PRO A 79 -0.89 -13.45 13.84
C PRO A 79 -1.55 -14.64 14.58
N GLY A 80 -2.01 -15.67 13.86
CA GLY A 80 -2.77 -16.80 14.41
C GLY A 80 -4.28 -16.61 14.39
N ASP A 81 -4.80 -15.65 13.62
CA ASP A 81 -6.24 -15.44 13.42
C ASP A 81 -6.73 -16.29 12.24
N ALA A 82 -7.52 -17.31 12.54
CA ALA A 82 -8.11 -18.20 11.53
C ALA A 82 -9.11 -17.50 10.60
N ARG A 83 -9.54 -16.27 10.92
CA ARG A 83 -10.39 -15.45 10.05
C ARG A 83 -9.58 -14.72 9.00
N LEU A 84 -8.25 -14.70 9.08
CA LEU A 84 -7.38 -14.07 8.08
C LEU A 84 -6.81 -15.13 7.11
N PRO A 85 -6.36 -14.74 5.91
CA PRO A 85 -5.67 -15.67 5.02
C PRO A 85 -4.41 -16.24 5.68
N ALA A 86 -3.85 -17.32 5.13
CA ALA A 86 -2.54 -17.80 5.55
C ALA A 86 -1.47 -16.73 5.28
N SER A 87 -0.33 -16.78 5.98
CA SER A 87 0.80 -15.89 5.69
C SER A 87 1.22 -15.99 4.23
N PHE A 88 1.48 -14.86 3.59
CA PHE A 88 1.85 -14.81 2.17
C PHE A 88 2.84 -13.69 1.87
N THR A 89 3.52 -13.81 0.73
CA THR A 89 4.37 -12.74 0.20
C THR A 89 3.94 -12.37 -1.21
N LEU A 90 4.05 -11.09 -1.57
CA LEU A 90 3.89 -10.60 -2.93
C LEU A 90 5.20 -10.00 -3.42
N LYS A 91 5.63 -10.39 -4.62
CA LYS A 91 6.85 -9.84 -5.21
C LYS A 91 6.80 -9.76 -6.72
N GLY A 92 7.14 -8.60 -7.27
CA GLY A 92 7.31 -8.41 -8.71
C GLY A 92 6.92 -7.01 -9.16
N ALA A 93 6.63 -6.88 -10.45
CA ALA A 93 6.12 -5.64 -11.04
C ALA A 93 5.11 -5.89 -12.16
N GLY A 94 4.11 -5.02 -12.28
CA GLY A 94 3.08 -5.08 -13.32
C GLY A 94 2.45 -6.47 -13.45
N ARG A 95 2.54 -7.07 -14.64
CA ARG A 95 1.98 -8.40 -14.99
C ARG A 95 2.77 -9.60 -14.46
N GLU A 96 3.83 -9.35 -13.70
CA GLU A 96 4.75 -10.37 -13.20
C GLU A 96 4.89 -10.33 -11.68
N VAL A 97 3.78 -10.16 -10.96
CA VAL A 97 3.77 -10.25 -9.49
C VAL A 97 3.42 -11.67 -9.09
N TRP A 98 4.21 -12.23 -8.18
CA TRP A 98 4.00 -13.56 -7.63
C TRP A 98 3.48 -13.46 -6.22
N ILE A 99 2.37 -14.15 -5.94
CA ILE A 99 1.97 -14.47 -4.58
C ILE A 99 2.52 -15.85 -4.21
N VAL A 100 3.06 -15.96 -3.00
CA VAL A 100 3.51 -17.22 -2.41
C VAL A 100 2.82 -17.39 -1.07
N GLN A 101 2.06 -18.48 -0.90
CA GLN A 101 1.34 -18.81 0.32
C GLN A 101 1.62 -20.28 0.66
N GLY A 102 2.46 -20.54 1.66
CA GLY A 102 2.93 -21.90 1.97
C GLY A 102 3.70 -22.51 0.79
N HIS A 103 3.20 -23.64 0.26
CA HIS A 103 3.79 -24.31 -0.92
C HIS A 103 3.17 -23.86 -2.25
N GLU A 104 2.14 -23.02 -2.20
CA GLU A 104 1.46 -22.51 -3.38
C GLU A 104 2.15 -21.25 -3.88
N ARG A 105 2.30 -21.17 -5.20
CA ARG A 105 2.84 -19.99 -5.88
C ARG A 105 2.00 -19.71 -7.10
N GLU A 106 1.49 -18.48 -7.19
CA GLU A 106 0.61 -18.05 -8.27
C GLU A 106 1.08 -16.71 -8.84
N ARG A 107 0.94 -16.55 -10.16
CA ARG A 107 1.22 -15.30 -10.85
C ARG A 107 -0.04 -14.48 -10.93
N GLY A 108 0.09 -13.18 -10.70
CA GLY A 108 -0.95 -12.20 -10.91
C GLY A 108 -0.37 -10.90 -11.48
N GLU A 109 -1.20 -9.88 -11.44
CA GLU A 109 -0.90 -8.55 -11.93
C GLU A 109 -1.14 -7.53 -10.83
N LEU A 110 -0.23 -6.57 -10.67
CA LEU A 110 -0.44 -5.38 -9.86
C LEU A 110 -0.79 -4.22 -10.79
N HIS A 111 -1.95 -3.62 -10.53
CA HIS A 111 -2.40 -2.38 -11.16
C HIS A 111 -2.40 -1.27 -10.13
N CYS A 112 -1.98 -0.08 -10.53
CA CYS A 112 -2.01 1.11 -9.70
C CYS A 112 -2.66 2.25 -10.47
N GLY A 113 -3.60 2.94 -9.85
CA GLY A 113 -4.33 4.05 -10.45
C GLY A 113 -4.63 5.18 -9.46
N PRO A 114 -4.82 6.42 -9.95
CA PRO A 114 -5.35 7.51 -9.16
C PRO A 114 -6.83 7.28 -8.78
#